data_AF-M6ZU00-F1
#
_entry.id   AF-M6ZU00-F1
#
_cell.length_a   1.000
_cell.length_b   1.000
_cell.length_c   1.000
_cell.angle_alpha   90.00
_cell.angle_beta   90.00
_cell.angle_gamma   90.00
#
_symmetry.space_group_name_H-M   'P 1'
#
loop_
_entity.id
_entity.type
_entity.pdbx_description
1 polymer ?
#
loop_
_entity_poly.entity_id
_entity_poly.type
_entity_poly.pdbx_seq_one_letter_code
_entity_poly.pdbx_strand_id
1 'polypeptide(L)'
;MNDLDPEALDKIFSGDDYRLGRALEVNLMGEKWSRLKIDPNTSAIYKYNLEIRLGIFLDLDRKELYERINLRAKRMIDLGMADEAWEIRERYGESCPGLKSLGYNFALENKKGNSNVETFFVDLSQSHRNYAKRQITWFRKENYIQA
;
A
#
# COMPACT_ATOMS: atom_id res chain seq x y z
N MET A 1 -18.86 17.40 -4.92
CA MET A 1 -17.75 17.92 -4.10
C MET A 1 -17.62 19.44 -4.16
N ASN A 2 -17.65 20.08 -5.34
CA ASN A 2 -17.58 21.54 -5.47
C ASN A 2 -18.53 22.28 -4.50
N ASP A 3 -19.79 21.85 -4.43
CA ASP A 3 -20.79 22.52 -3.58
C ASP A 3 -20.85 21.97 -2.14
N LEU A 4 -20.42 20.71 -1.94
CA LEU A 4 -20.52 20.01 -0.66
C LEU A 4 -19.35 20.39 0.27
N ASP A 5 -18.13 20.30 -0.26
CA ASP A 5 -16.89 20.45 0.50
C ASP A 5 -15.73 20.87 -0.42
N PRO A 6 -15.72 22.14 -0.86
CA PRO A 6 -14.69 22.66 -1.75
C PRO A 6 -13.29 22.62 -1.12
N GLU A 7 -13.19 22.73 0.20
CA GLU A 7 -11.90 22.66 0.92
C GLU A 7 -11.29 21.25 0.84
N ALA A 8 -12.11 20.21 0.98
CA ALA A 8 -11.63 18.85 0.79
C ALA A 8 -11.21 18.61 -0.67
N LEU A 9 -11.97 19.14 -1.62
CA LEU A 9 -11.66 18.98 -3.04
C LEU A 9 -10.34 19.63 -3.45
N ASP A 10 -10.02 20.80 -2.92
CA ASP A 10 -8.74 21.50 -3.18
C ASP A 10 -7.52 20.68 -2.73
N LYS A 11 -7.68 19.90 -1.65
CA LYS A 11 -6.61 19.04 -1.09
C LYS A 11 -6.49 17.68 -1.77
N ILE A 12 -7.55 17.20 -2.41
CA ILE A 12 -7.58 15.89 -3.06
C ILE A 12 -7.03 16.02 -4.47
N PHE A 13 -5.97 15.28 -4.77
CA PHE A 13 -5.44 15.20 -6.13
C PHE A 13 -6.51 14.63 -7.08
N SER A 14 -6.66 15.21 -8.26
CA SER A 14 -7.77 14.91 -9.18
C SER A 14 -7.83 13.45 -9.65
N GLY A 15 -6.73 12.70 -9.59
CA GLY A 15 -6.68 11.27 -9.90
C GLY A 15 -6.79 10.33 -8.69
N ASP A 16 -7.09 10.84 -7.50
CA ASP A 16 -7.24 10.05 -6.28
C ASP A 16 -8.71 9.68 -6.03
N ASP A 17 -9.23 8.77 -6.86
CA ASP A 17 -10.62 8.29 -6.81
C ASP A 17 -10.98 7.72 -5.44
N TYR A 18 -10.01 7.12 -4.73
CA TYR A 18 -10.22 6.59 -3.40
C TYR A 18 -10.53 7.70 -2.39
N ARG A 19 -9.68 8.75 -2.31
CA ARG A 19 -9.93 9.86 -1.38
C ARG A 19 -11.16 10.66 -1.80
N LEU A 20 -11.41 10.82 -3.09
CA LEU A 20 -12.61 11.49 -3.60
C LEU A 20 -13.89 10.74 -3.22
N GLY A 21 -13.93 9.42 -3.49
CA GLY A 21 -15.07 8.57 -3.12
C GLY A 21 -15.32 8.57 -1.62
N ARG A 22 -14.26 8.45 -0.81
CA ARG A 22 -14.39 8.50 0.64
C ARG A 22 -14.85 9.86 1.16
N ALA A 23 -14.36 10.96 0.57
CA ALA A 23 -14.82 12.31 0.90
C ALA A 23 -16.31 12.49 0.57
N LEU A 24 -16.76 11.97 -0.57
CA LEU A 24 -18.18 11.96 -0.94
C LEU A 24 -19.02 11.16 0.05
N GLU A 25 -18.60 9.94 0.42
CA GLU A 25 -19.31 9.11 1.40
C GLU A 25 -19.52 9.84 2.73
N VAL A 26 -18.47 10.45 3.28
CA VAL A 26 -18.56 11.19 4.56
C VAL A 26 -19.48 12.40 4.43
N ASN A 27 -19.35 13.17 3.34
CA ASN A 27 -20.22 14.31 3.06
C ASN A 27 -21.70 13.91 2.91
N LEU A 28 -21.98 12.77 2.29
CA LEU A 28 -23.34 12.24 2.17
C LEU A 28 -23.90 11.72 3.51
N MET A 29 -23.06 11.30 4.45
CA MET A 29 -23.45 10.94 5.81
C MET A 29 -23.71 12.15 6.74
N GLY A 30 -23.57 13.38 6.21
CA GLY A 30 -23.91 14.62 6.92
C GLY A 30 -22.72 15.29 7.62
N GLU A 31 -21.51 14.75 7.51
CA GLU A 31 -20.28 15.36 8.04
C GLU A 31 -19.37 15.83 6.93
N LYS A 32 -18.64 16.94 7.11
CA LYS A 32 -17.68 17.37 6.08
C LYS A 32 -16.36 16.63 6.22
N TRP A 33 -15.85 16.07 5.12
CA TRP A 33 -14.53 15.45 5.08
C TRP A 33 -13.42 16.42 5.51
N SER A 34 -13.48 17.68 5.08
CA SER A 34 -12.55 18.73 5.50
C SER A 34 -12.57 19.02 7.00
N ARG A 35 -13.72 18.78 7.67
CA ARG A 35 -13.86 18.93 9.12
C ARG A 35 -13.37 17.72 9.90
N LEU A 36 -13.27 16.56 9.27
CA LEU A 36 -12.58 15.40 9.83
C LEU A 36 -11.08 15.68 9.86
N LYS A 37 -10.64 16.41 10.89
CA LYS A 37 -9.22 16.43 11.24
C LYS A 37 -8.85 15.01 11.64
N ILE A 38 -7.69 14.54 11.17
CA ILE A 38 -6.97 13.49 11.86
C ILE A 38 -6.70 14.09 13.24
N ASP A 39 -7.53 13.76 14.23
CA ASP A 39 -7.27 14.19 15.59
C ASP A 39 -5.98 13.50 16.00
N PRO A 40 -4.87 14.25 16.23
CA PRO A 40 -3.62 13.67 16.67
C PRO A 40 -3.85 12.78 17.89
N ASN A 41 -4.80 13.13 18.76
CA ASN A 41 -5.12 12.38 19.98
C ASN A 41 -5.89 11.07 19.74
N THR A 42 -6.45 10.86 18.55
CA THR A 42 -7.14 9.60 18.19
C THR A 42 -6.24 8.60 17.49
N SER A 43 -4.99 8.98 17.18
CA SER A 43 -3.97 8.01 16.82
C SER A 43 -3.84 6.98 17.96
N ALA A 44 -3.65 5.71 17.59
CA ALA A 44 -3.49 4.63 18.57
C ALA A 44 -2.36 4.93 19.57
N ILE A 45 -1.33 5.67 19.15
CA ILE A 45 -0.20 6.06 19.98
C ILE A 45 -0.66 6.96 21.14
N TYR A 46 -1.48 7.97 20.85
CA TYR A 46 -2.00 8.90 21.87
C TYR A 46 -3.11 8.29 22.71
N LYS A 47 -3.98 7.46 22.12
CA LYS A 47 -5.05 6.75 22.86
C LYS A 47 -4.50 5.88 24.00
N TYR A 48 -3.31 5.31 23.82
CA TYR A 48 -2.66 4.46 24.82
C TYR A 48 -1.51 5.14 25.58
N ASN A 49 -1.31 6.46 25.40
CA ASN A 49 -0.16 7.20 25.95
C ASN A 49 1.18 6.48 25.74
N LEU A 50 1.37 5.90 24.55
CA LEU A 50 2.59 5.18 24.21
C LEU A 50 3.70 6.18 23.89
N GLU A 51 4.72 6.25 24.76
CA GLU A 51 5.95 7.00 24.49
C GLU A 51 6.89 6.13 23.64
N ILE A 52 6.97 6.42 22.34
CA ILE A 52 7.97 5.78 21.46
C ILE A 52 9.30 6.52 21.65
N ARG A 53 10.18 5.92 22.47
CA ARG A 53 11.50 6.51 22.78
C ARG A 53 12.51 6.37 21.65
N LEU A 54 12.43 5.28 20.89
CA LEU A 54 13.36 4.97 19.81
C LEU A 54 12.71 4.03 18.80
N GLY A 55 12.71 4.43 17.53
CA GLY A 55 12.54 3.53 16.39
C GLY A 55 13.88 3.36 15.67
N ILE A 56 14.21 2.12 15.29
CA ILE A 56 15.38 1.82 14.47
C ILE A 56 14.89 1.44 13.08
N PHE A 57 15.36 2.14 12.05
CA PHE A 57 15.07 1.85 10.65
C PHE A 57 16.33 1.37 9.96
N LEU A 58 16.30 0.15 9.42
CA LEU A 58 17.44 -0.40 8.69
C LEU A 58 17.49 0.19 7.27
N ASP A 59 18.09 1.39 7.13
CA ASP A 59 18.22 2.09 5.84
C ASP A 59 19.41 1.55 5.04
N LEU A 60 19.19 0.42 4.36
CA LEU A 60 20.18 -0.19 3.46
C LEU A 60 20.45 0.72 2.25
N ASP A 61 21.65 0.59 1.67
CA ASP A 61 21.93 1.21 0.38
C ASP A 61 20.91 0.76 -0.67
N ARG A 62 20.52 1.70 -1.54
CA ARG A 62 19.43 1.49 -2.49
C ARG A 62 19.72 0.36 -3.46
N LYS A 63 20.98 0.19 -3.88
CA LYS A 63 21.37 -0.87 -4.81
C LYS A 63 21.24 -2.23 -4.13
N GLU A 64 21.77 -2.36 -2.92
CA GLU A 64 21.67 -3.61 -2.13
C GLU A 64 20.21 -3.98 -1.85
N LEU A 65 19.39 -3.01 -1.45
CA LEU A 65 17.97 -3.22 -1.20
C LEU A 65 17.26 -3.76 -2.45
N TYR A 66 17.54 -3.20 -3.62
CA TYR A 66 16.91 -3.63 -4.87
C TYR A 66 17.35 -5.02 -5.29
N GLU A 67 18.63 -5.36 -5.12
CA GLU A 67 19.14 -6.71 -5.36
C GLU A 67 18.43 -7.75 -4.47
N ARG A 68 18.28 -7.45 -3.17
CA ARG A 68 17.55 -8.31 -2.22
C ARG A 68 16.07 -8.45 -2.59
N ILE A 69 15.41 -7.37 -3.01
CA ILE A 69 14.02 -7.39 -3.46
C ILE A 69 13.86 -8.30 -4.68
N ASN A 70 14.76 -8.19 -5.67
CA ASN A 70 14.71 -9.01 -6.88
C ASN A 70 14.93 -10.49 -6.54
N LEU A 71 15.91 -10.79 -5.68
CA LEU A 71 16.14 -12.16 -5.22
C LEU A 71 14.92 -12.74 -4.50
N ARG A 72 14.26 -11.94 -3.66
CA ARG A 72 13.02 -12.35 -2.98
C ARG A 72 11.88 -12.59 -3.97
N ALA A 73 11.69 -11.69 -4.94
CA ALA A 73 10.65 -11.84 -5.96
C ALA A 73 10.83 -13.12 -6.77
N LYS A 74 12.07 -13.42 -7.19
CA LYS A 74 12.39 -14.68 -7.85
C LYS A 74 12.03 -15.89 -6.99
N ARG A 75 12.43 -15.90 -5.72
CA ARG A 75 12.08 -16.98 -4.77
C ARG A 75 10.56 -17.16 -4.60
N MET A 76 9.80 -16.07 -4.56
CA MET A 76 8.34 -16.15 -4.45
C MET A 76 7.72 -16.84 -5.67
N ILE A 77 8.22 -16.54 -6.87
CA ILE A 77 7.81 -17.21 -8.12
C ILE A 77 8.19 -18.68 -8.08
N ASP A 78 9.45 -18.99 -7.73
CA ASP A 78 9.96 -20.37 -7.65
C ASP A 78 9.22 -21.23 -6.61
N LEU A 79 8.68 -20.60 -5.56
CA LEU A 79 7.86 -21.26 -4.52
C LEU A 79 6.37 -21.39 -4.89
N GLY A 80 5.95 -21.00 -6.10
CA GLY A 80 4.58 -21.20 -6.57
C GLY A 80 3.59 -20.11 -6.14
N MET A 81 4.01 -18.85 -6.03
CA MET A 81 3.10 -17.73 -5.71
C MET A 81 1.87 -17.66 -6.63
N ALA A 82 2.00 -18.00 -7.92
CA ALA A 82 0.89 -18.02 -8.87
C ALA A 82 -0.15 -19.10 -8.53
N ASP A 83 0.30 -20.25 -8.02
CA ASP A 83 -0.56 -21.33 -7.58
C ASP A 83 -1.29 -20.95 -6.28
N GLU A 84 -0.56 -20.40 -5.31
CA GLU A 84 -1.14 -19.90 -4.04
C GLU A 84 -2.23 -18.85 -4.30
N ALA A 85 -1.94 -17.86 -5.16
CA ALA A 85 -2.90 -16.82 -5.52
C ALA A 85 -4.18 -17.40 -6.15
N TRP A 86 -4.03 -18.42 -6.99
CA TRP A 86 -5.15 -19.11 -7.62
C TRP A 86 -5.99 -19.88 -6.61
N GLU A 87 -5.38 -20.61 -5.69
CA GLU A 87 -6.09 -21.34 -4.63
C GLU A 87 -6.90 -20.40 -3.73
N ILE A 88 -6.33 -19.25 -3.37
CA ILE A 88 -7.04 -18.23 -2.58
C ILE A 88 -8.23 -17.69 -3.35
N ARG A 89 -8.07 -17.43 -4.66
CA ARG A 89 -9.17 -16.97 -5.53
C ARG A 89 -10.29 -18.00 -5.61
N GLU A 90 -9.96 -19.27 -5.80
CA GLU A 90 -10.97 -20.33 -5.87
C GLU A 90 -11.70 -20.52 -4.54
N ARG A 91 -10.98 -20.39 -3.40
CA ARG A 91 -11.57 -20.60 -2.08
C ARG A 91 -12.41 -19.41 -1.57
N TYR A 92 -11.97 -18.18 -1.84
CA TYR A 92 -12.56 -16.97 -1.23
C TYR A 92 -13.14 -15.98 -2.24
N GLY A 93 -13.04 -16.28 -3.54
CA GLY A 93 -13.52 -15.44 -4.62
C GLY A 93 -12.53 -14.33 -5.03
N GLU A 94 -12.75 -13.79 -6.22
CA GLU A 94 -11.90 -12.78 -6.85
C GLU A 94 -11.91 -11.42 -6.12
N SER A 95 -12.97 -11.12 -5.37
CA SER A 95 -13.09 -9.90 -4.56
C SER A 95 -12.40 -10.00 -3.20
N CYS A 96 -11.77 -11.13 -2.87
CA CYS A 96 -11.09 -11.36 -1.59
C CYS A 96 -10.07 -10.23 -1.31
N PRO A 97 -10.15 -9.53 -0.16
CA PRO A 97 -9.21 -8.48 0.19
C PRO A 97 -7.74 -8.93 0.20
N GLY A 98 -7.49 -10.20 0.53
CA GLY A 98 -6.13 -10.78 0.51
C GLY A 98 -5.47 -10.72 -0.88
N LEU A 99 -6.25 -10.88 -1.95
CA LEU A 99 -5.76 -10.81 -3.33
C LEU A 99 -5.42 -9.39 -3.79
N LYS A 100 -5.82 -8.37 -3.03
CA LYS A 100 -5.40 -6.97 -3.25
C LYS A 100 -4.02 -6.68 -2.67
N SER A 101 -3.41 -7.64 -1.98
CA SER A 101 -2.06 -7.52 -1.45
C SER A 101 -1.04 -7.40 -2.58
N LEU A 102 0.07 -6.73 -2.27
CA LEU A 102 1.13 -6.43 -3.23
C LEU A 102 1.64 -7.69 -3.93
N GLY A 103 1.50 -7.74 -5.26
CA GLY A 103 2.04 -8.81 -6.10
C GLY A 103 1.04 -9.89 -6.52
N TYR A 104 -0.06 -10.09 -5.79
CA TYR A 104 -1.06 -11.12 -6.11
C TYR A 104 -1.78 -10.85 -7.43
N ASN A 105 -1.95 -9.58 -7.80
CA ASN A 105 -2.49 -9.20 -9.11
C ASN A 105 -1.63 -9.76 -10.25
N PHE A 106 -0.31 -9.63 -10.20
CA PHE A 106 0.58 -10.17 -11.26
C PHE A 106 0.62 -11.70 -11.26
N ALA A 107 0.55 -12.31 -10.07
CA ALA A 107 0.48 -13.76 -9.92
C ALA A 107 -0.78 -14.34 -10.59
N LEU A 108 -1.94 -13.69 -10.39
CA LEU A 108 -3.19 -14.06 -11.03
C LEU A 108 -3.14 -13.85 -12.56
N GLU A 109 -2.59 -12.74 -13.05
CA GLU A 109 -2.45 -12.49 -14.48
C GLU A 109 -1.52 -13.51 -15.16
N ASN A 110 -0.42 -13.89 -14.49
CA ASN A 110 0.44 -14.96 -14.98
C ASN A 110 -0.30 -16.31 -15.04
N LYS A 111 -1.07 -16.65 -14.00
CA LYS A 111 -1.85 -17.89 -13.96
C LYS A 111 -2.98 -17.93 -15.00
N LYS A 112 -3.60 -16.77 -15.30
CA LYS A 112 -4.59 -16.61 -16.37
C LYS A 112 -3.98 -16.73 -17.79
N GLY A 113 -2.65 -16.70 -17.91
CA GLY A 113 -1.96 -16.72 -19.20
C GLY A 113 -1.79 -15.34 -19.85
N ASN A 114 -2.14 -14.26 -19.14
CA ASN A 114 -2.03 -12.88 -19.63
C ASN A 114 -0.62 -12.30 -19.48
N SER A 115 0.26 -12.98 -18.74
CA SER A 115 1.66 -12.62 -18.55
C SER A 115 2.55 -13.86 -18.56
N ASN A 116 3.75 -13.77 -19.14
CA ASN A 116 4.78 -14.79 -19.00
C ASN A 116 5.57 -14.61 -17.68
N VAL A 117 6.47 -15.56 -17.37
CA VAL A 117 7.25 -15.58 -16.12
C VAL A 117 8.23 -14.40 -16.03
N GLU A 118 8.83 -13.98 -17.15
CA GLU A 118 9.77 -12.85 -17.17
C GLU A 118 9.06 -11.53 -16.86
N THR A 119 7.93 -11.27 -17.52
CA THR A 119 7.08 -10.10 -17.25
C THR A 119 6.59 -10.12 -15.81
N PHE A 120 6.12 -11.28 -15.31
CA PHE A 120 5.69 -11.42 -13.93
C PHE A 120 6.80 -11.05 -12.95
N PHE A 121 8.02 -11.55 -13.17
CA PHE A 121 9.18 -11.21 -12.35
C PHE A 121 9.49 -9.71 -12.36
N VAL A 122 9.49 -9.07 -13.53
CA VAL A 122 9.77 -7.64 -13.68
C VAL A 122 8.74 -6.80 -12.92
N ASP A 123 7.46 -7.08 -13.14
CA ASP A 123 6.35 -6.33 -12.55
C ASP A 123 6.28 -6.50 -11.03
N LEU A 124 6.40 -7.74 -10.55
CA LEU A 124 6.45 -8.05 -9.12
C LEU A 124 7.60 -7.31 -8.43
N SER A 125 8.79 -7.39 -9.02
CA SER A 125 9.99 -6.74 -8.49
C SER A 125 9.85 -5.22 -8.49
N GLN A 126 9.33 -4.62 -9.56
CA GLN A 126 9.12 -3.19 -9.65
C GLN A 126 8.10 -2.70 -8.62
N SER A 127 6.99 -3.43 -8.46
CA SER A 127 5.97 -3.12 -7.48
C SER A 127 6.52 -3.13 -6.05
N HIS A 128 7.35 -4.12 -5.73
CA HIS A 128 8.03 -4.21 -4.43
C HIS A 128 9.05 -3.07 -4.22
N ARG A 129 9.83 -2.69 -5.25
CA ARG A 129 10.74 -1.54 -5.16
C ARG A 129 9.99 -0.22 -4.95
N ASN A 130 8.87 -0.03 -5.64
CA ASN A 130 8.04 1.16 -5.47
C ASN A 130 7.44 1.23 -4.06
N TYR A 131 7.00 0.10 -3.51
CA TYR A 131 6.53 0.01 -2.13
C TYR A 131 7.65 0.31 -1.13
N ALA A 132 8.83 -0.29 -1.29
CA ALA A 132 9.99 -0.01 -0.45
C ALA A 132 10.39 1.48 -0.48
N LYS A 133 10.37 2.13 -1.66
CA LYS A 133 10.60 3.57 -1.78
C LYS A 133 9.58 4.38 -0.97
N ARG A 134 8.30 4.00 -1.00
CA ARG A 134 7.26 4.67 -0.19
C ARG A 134 7.50 4.48 1.30
N GLN A 135 7.90 3.29 1.74
CA GLN A 135 8.26 3.02 3.13
C GLN A 135 9.44 3.87 3.59
N ILE A 136 10.53 3.92 2.82
CA ILE A 136 11.69 4.77 3.12
C ILE A 136 11.27 6.25 3.22
N THR A 137 10.47 6.72 2.26
CA THR A 137 9.98 8.12 2.25
C THR A 137 9.12 8.43 3.47
N TRP A 138 8.37 7.44 3.98
CA TRP A 138 7.56 7.58 5.18
C TRP A 138 8.44 7.59 6.43
N PHE A 139 9.30 6.58 6.62
CA PHE A 139 10.17 6.47 7.80
C PHE A 139 11.11 7.67 7.97
N ARG A 140 11.63 8.23 6.87
CA ARG A 140 12.50 9.42 6.93
C ARG A 140 11.79 10.70 7.39
N LYS A 141 10.46 10.73 7.45
CA LYS A 141 9.68 11.87 7.96
C LYS A 141 9.37 11.76 9.45
N GLU A 142 9.62 10.61 10.06
CA GLU A 142 9.27 10.34 11.46
C GLU A 142 10.42 10.74 12.38
N ASN A 143 10.16 11.66 13.30
CA ASN A 143 11.20 12.27 14.15
C ASN A 143 11.78 11.33 15.21
N TYR A 144 11.09 10.23 15.54
CA TYR A 144 11.52 9.25 16.54
C TYR A 144 12.32 8.09 15.93
N ILE A 145 12.58 8.13 14.62
CA ILE A 145 13.25 7.06 13.89
C ILE A 145 14.70 7.44 13.60
N GLN A 146 15.62 6.56 13.97
CA GLN A 146 17.04 6.64 13.62
C GLN A 146 17.33 5.65 12.49
N ALA A 147 18.12 6.08 11.52
CA ALA A 147 18.58 5.28 10.39
C ALA A 147 19.88 4.54 10.71
#